data_AF-A0A7L7KY22-F1
#
_entry.id   AF-A0A7L7KY22-F1
#
_cell.length_a   1.000
_cell.length_b   1.000
_cell.length_c   1.000
_cell.angle_alpha   90.00
_cell.angle_beta   90.00
_cell.angle_gamma   90.00
#
_symmetry.space_group_name_H-M   'P 1'
#
loop_
_entity.id
_entity.type
_entity.pdbx_description
1 polymer ?
#
loop_
_entity_poly.entity_id
_entity_poly.type
_entity_poly.pdbx_seq_one_letter_code
_entity_poly.pdbx_strand_id
1 'polypeptide(L)'
;MAEETKIEDSILNDFKSLKHIKDNSMDNIFKIYIRQAKQEVELYIGQDTLPNILSGVITQMAEAKFTKAGSEGTTSSSEEGLSYSFSENDLKPFFPVLNRYIDNLRGSGDRGRIVTFD
;
A
#
# COMPACT_ATOMS: atom_id res chain seq x y z
N MET A 1 -18.36 -2.53 -1.23
CA MET A 1 -18.79 -1.13 -1.12
C MET A 1 -18.84 -0.57 0.30
N ALA A 2 -19.73 -0.99 1.22
CA ALA A 2 -19.82 -0.35 2.56
C ALA A 2 -18.61 -0.61 3.50
N GLU A 3 -17.97 -1.78 3.42
CA GLU A 3 -16.77 -2.07 4.22
C GLU A 3 -15.51 -1.34 3.72
N GLU A 4 -15.42 -1.10 2.42
CA GLU A 4 -14.24 -0.49 1.81
C GLU A 4 -14.08 0.98 2.20
N THR A 5 -15.19 1.72 2.25
CA THR A 5 -15.19 3.12 2.68
C THR A 5 -14.72 3.25 4.14
N LYS A 6 -15.05 2.26 4.97
CA LYS A 6 -14.67 2.24 6.38
C LYS A 6 -13.17 2.04 6.59
N ILE A 7 -12.52 1.24 5.75
CA ILE A 7 -11.07 1.03 5.77
C ILE A 7 -10.34 2.30 5.33
N GLU A 8 -10.83 2.95 4.27
CA GLU A 8 -10.25 4.21 3.77
C GLU A 8 -10.31 5.34 4.81
N ASP A 9 -11.45 5.51 5.50
CA ASP A 9 -11.59 6.51 6.56
C ASP A 9 -10.75 6.18 7.80
N SER A 10 -10.56 4.89 8.12
CA SER A 10 -9.65 4.47 9.20
C SER A 10 -8.21 4.83 8.87
N ILE A 11 -7.75 4.50 7.67
CA ILE A 11 -6.40 4.82 7.19
C ILE A 11 -6.16 6.33 7.17
N LEU A 12 -7.17 7.11 6.74
CA LEU A 12 -7.10 8.57 6.74
C LEU A 12 -6.91 9.14 8.16
N ASN A 13 -7.64 8.62 9.15
CA ASN A 13 -7.52 9.06 10.54
C ASN A 13 -6.14 8.71 11.13
N ASP A 14 -5.64 7.51 10.87
CA ASP A 14 -4.31 7.08 11.30
C ASP A 14 -3.22 7.97 10.69
N PHE A 15 -3.35 8.26 9.39
CA PHE A 15 -2.44 9.14 8.67
C PHE A 15 -2.42 10.57 9.23
N LYS A 16 -3.59 11.17 9.45
CA LYS A 16 -3.70 12.52 10.05
C LYS A 16 -3.10 12.56 11.45
N SER A 17 -3.35 11.53 12.25
CA SER A 17 -2.81 11.41 13.60
C SER A 17 -1.29 11.34 13.58
N LEU A 18 -0.72 10.55 12.65
CA LEU A 18 0.72 10.38 12.48
C LEU A 18 1.43 11.67 12.04
N LYS A 19 0.78 12.46 11.17
CA LYS A 19 1.34 13.73 10.65
C LYS A 19 0.96 14.96 11.48
N HIS A 20 0.25 14.78 12.59
CA HIS A 20 -0.30 15.88 13.41
C HIS A 20 -1.14 16.89 12.60
N ILE A 21 -1.78 16.43 11.52
CA ILE A 21 -2.64 17.27 10.67
C ILE A 21 -4.02 17.33 11.30
N LYS A 22 -4.41 18.53 11.74
CA LYS A 22 -5.72 18.78 12.35
C LYS A 22 -6.75 19.35 11.37
N ASP A 23 -6.28 19.80 10.22
CA ASP A 23 -7.11 20.42 9.20
C ASP A 23 -7.61 19.40 8.17
N ASN A 24 -8.80 19.63 7.62
CA ASN A 24 -9.46 18.71 6.69
C ASN A 24 -9.39 19.16 5.22
N SER A 25 -8.67 20.25 4.90
CA SER A 25 -8.58 20.78 3.52
C SER A 25 -7.95 19.80 2.54
N MET A 26 -7.08 18.91 3.02
CA MET A 26 -6.33 17.95 2.21
C MET A 26 -6.96 16.55 2.22
N ASP A 27 -8.12 16.35 2.84
CA ASP A 27 -8.77 15.03 2.96
C ASP A 27 -8.99 14.36 1.62
N ASN A 28 -9.50 15.12 0.65
CA ASN A 28 -9.74 14.59 -0.69
C ASN A 28 -8.44 14.13 -1.36
N ILE A 29 -7.35 14.87 -1.14
CA ILE A 29 -6.03 14.54 -1.68
C ILE A 29 -5.47 13.29 -0.98
N PHE A 30 -5.59 13.20 0.35
CA PHE A 30 -5.18 12.01 1.09
C PHE A 30 -5.97 10.77 0.67
N LYS A 31 -7.29 10.89 0.49
CA LYS A 31 -8.11 9.79 -0.02
C LYS A 31 -7.65 9.31 -1.40
N ILE A 32 -7.20 10.22 -2.27
CA ILE A 32 -6.62 9.85 -3.58
C ILE A 32 -5.33 9.03 -3.40
N TYR A 33 -4.40 9.45 -2.54
CA TYR A 33 -3.15 8.71 -2.30
C TYR A 33 -3.40 7.35 -1.65
N ILE A 34 -4.33 7.26 -0.70
CA ILE A 34 -4.73 6.00 -0.06
C ILE A 34 -5.32 5.06 -1.11
N ARG A 35 -6.20 5.56 -1.99
CA ARG A 35 -6.80 4.77 -3.06
C ARG A 35 -5.75 4.28 -4.06
N GLN A 36 -4.80 5.13 -4.44
CA GLN A 36 -3.69 4.73 -5.31
C GLN A 36 -2.87 3.62 -4.65
N ALA A 37 -2.41 3.82 -3.40
CA ALA A 37 -1.65 2.81 -2.65
C ALA A 37 -2.40 1.48 -2.53
N LYS A 38 -3.71 1.51 -2.25
CA LYS A 38 -4.57 0.34 -2.22
C LYS A 38 -4.57 -0.38 -3.59
N GLN A 39 -4.81 0.34 -4.68
CA GLN A 39 -4.80 -0.21 -6.04
C GLN A 39 -3.46 -0.84 -6.41
N GLU A 40 -2.35 -0.27 -5.95
CA GLU A 40 -1.01 -0.84 -6.20
C GLU A 40 -0.81 -2.17 -5.48
N VAL A 41 -1.26 -2.24 -4.23
CA VAL A 41 -1.18 -3.47 -3.42
C VAL A 41 -2.14 -4.53 -3.96
N GLU A 42 -3.35 -4.15 -4.38
CA GLU A 42 -4.32 -5.03 -5.05
C GLU A 42 -3.74 -5.63 -6.33
N LEU A 43 -3.14 -4.78 -7.17
CA LEU A 43 -2.49 -5.21 -8.41
C LEU A 43 -1.32 -6.16 -8.14
N TYR A 44 -0.51 -5.89 -7.12
CA TYR A 44 0.64 -6.72 -6.76
C TYR A 44 0.24 -8.09 -6.23
N ILE A 45 -0.76 -8.14 -5.35
CA ILE A 45 -1.25 -9.39 -4.75
C ILE A 45 -2.13 -10.17 -5.73
N GLY A 46 -2.77 -9.47 -6.68
CA GLY A 46 -3.76 -10.04 -7.59
C GLY A 46 -5.11 -10.30 -6.92
N GLN A 47 -5.51 -9.45 -5.98
CA GLN A 47 -6.80 -9.54 -5.29
C GLN A 47 -7.49 -8.17 -5.24
N ASP A 48 -8.78 -8.14 -5.55
CA ASP A 48 -9.61 -6.92 -5.49
C ASP A 48 -10.05 -6.53 -4.07
N THR A 49 -9.86 -7.41 -3.07
CA THR A 49 -10.32 -7.16 -1.70
C THR A 49 -9.19 -7.44 -0.71
N LEU A 50 -8.59 -6.37 -0.20
CA LEU A 50 -7.48 -6.48 0.76
C LEU A 50 -8.00 -6.65 2.20
N PRO A 51 -7.44 -7.60 2.98
CA PRO A 51 -7.76 -7.71 4.40
C PRO A 51 -7.22 -6.51 5.19
N ASN A 52 -7.87 -6.22 6.31
CA ASN A 52 -7.50 -5.09 7.19
C ASN A 52 -6.06 -5.19 7.74
N ILE A 53 -5.45 -6.37 7.76
CA ILE A 53 -4.05 -6.54 8.17
C ILE A 53 -3.05 -5.82 7.26
N LEU A 54 -3.45 -5.50 6.02
CA LEU A 54 -2.64 -4.72 5.08
C LEU A 54 -2.86 -3.21 5.19
N SER A 55 -3.82 -2.75 6.02
CA SER A 55 -4.07 -1.31 6.23
C SER A 55 -2.80 -0.56 6.60
N GLY A 56 -1.98 -1.09 7.51
CA GLY A 56 -0.72 -0.46 7.92
C GLY A 56 0.32 -0.35 6.79
N VAL A 57 0.32 -1.26 5.81
CA VAL A 57 1.18 -1.17 4.62
C VAL A 57 0.65 -0.06 3.70
N ILE A 58 -0.66 -0.03 3.48
CA ILE A 58 -1.33 0.99 2.65
C ILE A 58 -1.12 2.39 3.26
N THR A 59 -1.23 2.55 4.59
CA THR A 59 -0.99 3.84 5.28
C THR A 59 0.43 4.35 5.04
N GLN A 60 1.44 3.51 5.24
CA GLN A 60 2.86 3.89 5.04
C GLN A 60 3.16 4.19 3.57
N MET A 61 2.53 3.47 2.66
CA MET A 61 2.68 3.70 1.23
C MET A 61 2.02 5.01 0.78
N ALA A 62 0.82 5.31 1.28
CA ALA A 62 0.15 6.58 1.06
C ALA A 62 0.97 7.76 1.62
N GLU A 63 1.63 7.56 2.77
CA GLU A 63 2.55 8.54 3.35
C GLU A 63 3.78 8.80 2.49
N ALA A 64 4.41 7.75 1.99
CA ALA A 64 5.55 7.86 1.09
C ALA A 64 5.18 8.64 -0.17
N LYS A 65 4.01 8.35 -0.77
CA LYS A 65 3.49 9.06 -1.95
C LYS A 65 3.21 10.52 -1.67
N PHE A 66 2.56 10.85 -0.55
CA PHE A 66 2.31 12.23 -0.17
C PHE A 66 3.60 13.01 0.06
N THR A 67 4.57 12.41 0.76
CA THR A 67 5.87 13.01 1.04
C THR A 67 6.66 13.25 -0.25
N LYS A 68 6.64 12.28 -1.17
CA LYS A 68 7.27 12.36 -2.49
C LYS A 68 6.65 13.46 -3.34
N ALA A 69 5.32 13.54 -3.43
CA ALA A 69 4.63 14.61 -4.16
C ALA A 69 4.94 16.01 -3.61
N GLY A 70 5.11 16.14 -2.29
CA GLY A 70 5.58 17.38 -1.67
C GLY A 70 7.06 17.69 -1.97
N SER A 71 7.88 16.67 -2.18
CA SER A 71 9.31 16.79 -2.50
C SER A 71 9.60 16.95 -4.00
N GLU A 72 8.71 16.53 -4.88
CA GLU A 72 8.84 16.62 -6.35
C GLU A 72 8.91 18.07 -6.85
N GLY A 73 8.45 19.05 -6.05
CA GLY A 73 8.69 20.48 -6.30
C GLY A 73 10.17 20.91 -6.19
N THR A 74 11.05 20.08 -5.61
CA THR A 74 12.47 20.40 -5.38
C THR A 74 13.42 19.55 -6.26
N THR A 75 12.97 18.41 -6.78
CA THR A 75 13.82 17.49 -7.57
C THR A 75 13.26 17.32 -8.97
N SER A 76 13.42 18.34 -9.81
CA SER A 76 13.32 18.20 -11.27
C SER A 76 14.52 17.41 -11.77
N SER A 77 14.34 16.12 -12.05
CA SER A 77 14.86 15.46 -13.26
C SER A 77 14.67 13.94 -13.16
N SER A 78 13.85 13.40 -14.06
CA SER A 78 14.14 12.15 -14.77
C SER A 78 13.23 12.13 -16.00
N GLU A 79 13.86 12.59 -17.08
CA GLU A 79 13.41 12.62 -18.46
C GLU A 79 13.03 11.23 -19.00
N GLU A 80 12.14 11.27 -20.00
CA GLU A 80 12.06 10.32 -21.11
C GLU A 80 11.80 8.84 -20.79
N GLY A 81 10.52 8.47 -20.85
CA GLY A 81 10.13 7.08 -21.09
C GLY A 81 8.71 6.80 -20.63
N LEU A 82 7.75 7.00 -21.51
CA LEU A 82 6.41 6.42 -21.41
C LEU A 82 6.53 4.89 -21.37
N SER A 83 6.78 4.34 -20.19
CA SER A 83 6.64 2.93 -19.90
C SER A 83 5.88 2.80 -18.60
N TYR A 84 4.86 1.96 -18.67
CA TYR A 84 4.01 1.42 -17.61
C TYR A 84 4.80 0.70 -16.48
N SER A 85 5.98 1.20 -16.08
CA SER A 85 6.69 0.81 -14.86
C SER A 85 5.95 1.40 -13.67
N PHE A 86 4.78 0.85 -13.41
CA PHE A 86 3.98 1.13 -12.24
C PHE A 86 4.85 0.88 -11.01
N SER A 87 5.43 1.93 -10.44
CA SER A 87 5.80 1.96 -9.02
C SER A 87 6.77 0.86 -8.54
N GLU A 88 7.68 0.36 -9.39
CA GLU A 88 8.67 -0.63 -8.93
C GLU A 88 9.54 -0.11 -7.77
N ASN A 89 9.63 1.22 -7.58
CA ASN A 89 10.37 1.82 -6.48
C ASN A 89 9.53 2.05 -5.21
N ASP A 90 8.24 2.37 -5.32
CA ASP A 90 7.45 2.72 -4.13
C ASP A 90 6.97 1.45 -3.38
N LEU A 91 6.80 0.32 -4.08
CA LEU A 91 6.42 -0.97 -3.48
C LEU A 91 7.60 -1.77 -2.88
N LYS A 92 8.83 -1.52 -3.35
CA LYS A 92 10.06 -2.21 -2.91
C LYS A 92 10.20 -2.40 -1.40
N PRO A 93 10.04 -1.36 -0.55
CA PRO A 93 10.18 -1.51 0.90
C PRO A 93 9.11 -2.44 1.50
N PHE A 94 7.98 -2.62 0.82
CA PHE A 94 6.86 -3.43 1.28
C PHE A 94 6.88 -4.87 0.74
N PHE A 95 7.71 -5.17 -0.26
CA PHE A 95 7.85 -6.51 -0.82
C PHE A 95 8.02 -7.62 0.22
N PRO A 96 8.84 -7.50 1.29
CA PRO A 96 8.96 -8.58 2.28
C PRO A 96 7.65 -8.93 2.97
N VAL A 97 6.82 -7.91 3.26
CA VAL A 97 5.52 -8.08 3.93
C VAL A 97 4.48 -8.59 2.95
N LEU A 98 4.42 -8.02 1.74
CA LEU A 98 3.49 -8.42 0.70
C LEU A 98 3.78 -9.85 0.20
N ASN A 99 5.04 -10.19 -0.04
CA ASN A 99 5.45 -11.55 -0.40
C ASN A 99 5.12 -12.53 0.70
N ARG A 100 5.38 -12.21 1.98
CA ARG A 100 4.95 -13.08 3.08
C ARG A 100 3.43 -13.30 3.07
N TYR A 101 2.65 -12.27 2.78
CA TYR A 101 1.19 -12.41 2.67
C TYR A 101 0.80 -13.34 1.49
N ILE A 102 1.40 -13.14 0.31
CA ILE A 102 1.21 -14.00 -0.88
C ILE A 102 1.64 -15.44 -0.59
N ASP A 103 2.77 -15.66 0.08
CA ASP A 103 3.24 -16.99 0.49
C ASP A 103 2.28 -17.66 1.47
N ASN A 104 1.66 -16.92 2.39
CA ASN A 104 0.62 -17.48 3.28
C ASN A 104 -0.66 -17.83 2.51
N LEU A 105 -1.04 -17.00 1.51
CA LEU A 105 -2.17 -17.31 0.63
C LEU A 105 -1.91 -18.58 -0.20
N ARG A 106 -0.71 -18.71 -0.76
CA ARG A 106 -0.30 -19.87 -1.58
C ARG A 106 -0.05 -21.13 -0.73
N GLY A 107 0.59 -20.95 0.42
CA GLY A 107 0.93 -21.98 1.41
C GLY A 107 -0.23 -22.45 2.27
N SER A 108 -1.42 -21.84 2.15
CA SER A 108 -2.65 -22.40 2.72
C SER A 108 -3.03 -23.76 2.10
N GLY A 109 -2.41 -24.14 0.97
CA GLY A 109 -2.43 -25.50 0.42
C GLY A 109 -1.18 -26.35 0.74
N ASP A 110 -0.11 -25.77 1.27
CA ASP A 110 1.19 -26.41 1.48
C ASP A 110 1.66 -26.22 2.93
N ARG A 111 0.88 -26.79 3.87
CA ARG A 111 1.45 -27.21 5.16
C ARG A 111 2.34 -28.42 4.87
N GLY A 112 3.50 -28.15 4.28
CA GLY A 112 4.49 -29.11 3.86
C GLY A 112 4.83 -30.08 4.98
N ARG A 113 4.54 -31.35 4.72
CA ARG A 113 4.85 -32.56 5.48
C ARG A 113 6.02 -32.39 6.48
N ILE A 114 5.73 -32.64 7.75
CA ILE A 114 6.70 -33.28 8.65
C ILE A 114 7.12 -34.60 8.01
N VAL A 115 8.31 -34.65 7.41
CA VAL A 115 8.97 -35.91 7.07
C VAL A 115 9.45 -36.52 8.39
N THR A 116 8.62 -37.39 8.97
CA THR A 116 9.10 -38.32 9.99
C THR A 116 9.97 -39.34 9.26
N PHE A 117 11.26 -39.33 9.56
CA PHE A 117 12.18 -40.41 9.21
C PHE A 117 11.94 -41.53 10.23
N ASP A 118 11.37 -42.64 9.78
CA ASP A 118 11.36 -43.95 10.46
C ASP A 118 12.57 -44.76 9.98
#